data_AF-A0AAU6XUY8-F1
#
_entry.id   AF-A0AAU6XUY8-F1
#
_cell.length_a   1.000
_cell.length_b   1.000
_cell.length_c   1.000
_cell.angle_alpha   90.00
_cell.angle_beta   90.00
_cell.angle_gamma   90.00
#
_symmetry.space_group_name_H-M   'P 1'
#
loop_
_entity.id
_entity.type
_entity.pdbx_description
1 polymer ?
#
loop_
_entity_poly.entity_id
_entity_poly.type
_entity_poly.pdbx_seq_one_letter_code
_entity_poly.pdbx_strand_id
1 'polypeptide(L)'
;MHLTVRRGEHLSIVGPSGSGKSTLLNTLGLLDTPTSGDYWLDGVRTGALSDRQRTLLRGSSVGFVFQSFHLLPSATGRAPAAGGAALAALRLLGREPERAARARAVAAELHALLTAAGLDAVRPDAAVVSVRAPSPEEAVRWAADCRAAGLSVGCFRPPSVPDGISRLRLTARGDLSGDQIERAVRVIGEARP
;
A
#
# COMPACT_ATOMS: atom_id res chain seq x y z
N MET A 1 -11.53 -28.13 16.28
CA MET A 1 -10.57 -27.06 16.63
C MET A 1 -11.35 -25.76 16.78
N HIS A 2 -11.07 -24.96 17.80
CA HIS A 2 -11.68 -23.64 18.00
C HIS A 2 -10.55 -22.61 18.12
N LEU A 3 -10.57 -21.58 17.29
CA LEU A 3 -9.54 -20.54 17.22
C LEU A 3 -10.22 -19.21 16.90
N THR A 4 -9.78 -18.14 17.57
CA THR A 4 -10.20 -16.77 17.30
C THR A 4 -8.94 -15.93 17.17
N VAL A 5 -8.83 -15.17 16.08
CA VAL A 5 -7.74 -14.23 15.83
C VAL A 5 -8.36 -12.86 15.65
N ARG A 6 -7.92 -11.88 16.45
CA ARG A 6 -8.39 -10.50 16.37
C ARG A 6 -7.56 -9.70 15.38
N ARG A 7 -8.13 -8.60 14.89
CA ARG A 7 -7.46 -7.69 13.96
C ARG A 7 -6.15 -7.18 14.58
N GLY A 8 -5.06 -7.32 13.85
CA GLY A 8 -3.72 -6.89 14.28
C GLY A 8 -2.95 -7.93 15.11
N GLU A 9 -3.55 -9.08 15.42
CA GLU A 9 -2.83 -10.18 16.08
C GLU A 9 -1.96 -10.96 15.10
N HIS A 10 -0.82 -11.43 15.60
CA HIS A 10 0.11 -12.29 14.86
C HIS A 10 0.03 -13.70 15.45
N LEU A 11 -0.26 -14.69 14.60
CA LEU A 11 -0.37 -16.09 14.99
C LEU A 11 0.63 -16.95 14.21
N SER A 12 1.32 -17.84 14.92
CA SER A 12 2.21 -18.86 14.33
C SER A 12 1.63 -20.26 14.56
N ILE A 13 1.58 -21.07 13.51
CA ILE A 13 1.14 -22.47 13.58
C ILE A 13 2.35 -23.37 13.35
N VAL A 14 2.73 -24.13 14.37
CA VAL A 14 3.87 -25.06 14.35
C VAL A 14 3.40 -26.50 14.57
N GLY A 15 4.12 -27.47 14.00
CA GLY A 15 3.79 -28.89 14.16
C GLY A 15 4.47 -29.78 13.12
N PRO A 16 4.53 -31.11 13.36
CA PRO A 16 5.21 -32.06 12.47
C PRO A 16 4.58 -32.11 11.08
N SER A 17 5.33 -32.60 10.08
CA SER A 17 4.76 -32.81 8.73
C SER A 17 3.49 -33.69 8.80
N GLY A 18 2.49 -33.39 7.98
CA GLY A 18 1.20 -34.09 7.99
C GLY A 18 0.22 -33.69 9.09
N SER A 19 0.57 -32.79 10.01
CA SER A 19 -0.33 -32.36 11.11
C SER A 19 -1.52 -31.46 10.69
N GLY A 20 -1.81 -31.34 9.39
CA GLY A 20 -2.93 -30.55 8.87
C GLY A 20 -2.71 -29.03 8.80
N LYS A 21 -1.49 -28.52 9.03
CA LYS A 21 -1.20 -27.06 8.99
C LYS A 21 -1.56 -26.43 7.65
N SER A 22 -1.15 -27.07 6.55
CA SER A 22 -1.44 -26.57 5.19
C SER A 22 -2.94 -26.58 4.92
N THR A 23 -3.65 -27.63 5.34
CA THR A 23 -5.11 -27.71 5.23
C THR A 23 -5.80 -26.59 6.02
N LEU A 24 -5.33 -26.30 7.24
CA LEU A 24 -5.83 -25.19 8.05
C LEU A 24 -5.55 -23.84 7.37
N LEU A 25 -4.33 -23.61 6.89
CA LEU A 25 -3.96 -22.38 6.19
C LEU A 25 -4.76 -22.19 4.89
N ASN A 26 -5.02 -23.25 4.13
CA ASN A 26 -5.87 -23.20 2.95
C ASN A 26 -7.32 -22.85 3.32
N THR A 27 -7.84 -23.43 4.40
CA THR A 27 -9.21 -23.16 4.87
C THR A 27 -9.35 -21.71 5.34
N LEU A 28 -8.41 -21.23 6.17
CA LEU A 28 -8.33 -19.82 6.58
C LEU A 28 -8.11 -18.88 5.38
N GLY A 29 -7.41 -19.38 4.37
CA GLY A 29 -7.18 -18.70 3.11
C GLY A 29 -8.38 -18.66 2.18
N LEU A 30 -9.49 -19.31 2.52
CA LEU A 30 -10.66 -19.48 1.64
C LEU A 30 -10.32 -20.21 0.32
N LEU A 31 -9.27 -21.04 0.32
CA LEU A 31 -8.91 -21.94 -0.78
C LEU A 31 -9.68 -23.26 -0.68
N ASP A 32 -9.83 -23.76 0.54
CA ASP A 32 -10.61 -24.95 0.86
C ASP A 32 -11.84 -24.58 1.71
N THR A 33 -12.88 -25.42 1.65
CA THR A 33 -14.07 -25.30 2.50
C THR A 33 -13.96 -26.32 3.64
N PRO A 34 -14.21 -25.92 4.90
CA PRO A 34 -14.20 -26.88 5.99
C PRO A 34 -15.34 -27.90 5.78
N THR A 35 -15.05 -29.19 5.99
CA THR A 35 -16.06 -30.26 5.89
C THR A 35 -17.18 -30.09 6.93
N SER A 36 -16.86 -29.52 8.10
CA SER A 36 -17.81 -29.22 9.17
C SER A 36 -17.32 -28.06 10.04
N GLY A 37 -18.24 -27.50 10.83
CA GLY A 37 -17.98 -26.35 11.68
C GLY A 37 -18.18 -25.01 10.97
N ASP A 38 -17.92 -23.92 11.70
CA ASP A 38 -18.15 -22.56 11.23
C ASP A 38 -16.87 -21.76 11.15
N TYR A 39 -16.66 -21.13 10.00
CA TYR A 39 -15.57 -20.17 9.79
C TYR A 39 -16.16 -18.79 9.47
N TRP A 40 -15.75 -17.81 10.24
CA TRP A 40 -16.12 -16.40 10.09
C TRP A 40 -14.87 -15.57 9.79
N LEU A 41 -14.92 -14.77 8.72
CA LEU A 41 -13.88 -13.81 8.35
C LEU A 41 -14.50 -12.42 8.33
N ASP A 42 -13.97 -11.49 9.14
CA ASP A 42 -14.49 -10.12 9.27
C ASP A 42 -16.02 -10.04 9.46
N GLY A 43 -16.57 -10.96 10.27
CA GLY A 43 -18.00 -11.04 10.55
C GLY A 43 -18.84 -11.74 9.45
N VAL A 44 -18.22 -12.24 8.38
CA VAL A 44 -18.90 -12.97 7.30
C VAL A 44 -18.75 -14.48 7.50
N ARG A 45 -19.87 -15.21 7.61
CA ARG A 45 -19.88 -16.68 7.62
C ARG A 45 -19.52 -17.21 6.24
N THR A 46 -18.42 -17.94 6.14
CA THR A 46 -17.82 -18.31 4.84
C THR A 46 -18.44 -19.56 4.22
N GLY A 47 -19.02 -20.45 5.04
CA GLY A 47 -19.61 -21.71 4.58
C GLY A 47 -20.85 -21.58 3.69
N ALA A 48 -21.57 -20.45 3.76
CA ALA A 48 -22.73 -20.17 2.91
C ALA A 48 -22.36 -19.44 1.60
N LEU A 49 -21.09 -19.10 1.41
CA LEU A 49 -20.64 -18.36 0.22
C LEU A 49 -20.49 -19.29 -0.97
N SER A 50 -21.07 -18.89 -2.11
CA SER A 50 -20.72 -19.47 -3.41
C SER A 50 -19.23 -19.31 -3.71
N ASP A 51 -18.69 -20.15 -4.59
CA ASP A 51 -17.27 -20.07 -5.01
C ASP A 51 -16.88 -18.69 -5.55
N ARG A 52 -17.80 -18.02 -6.25
CA ARG A 52 -17.60 -16.64 -6.73
C ARG A 52 -17.49 -15.66 -5.57
N GLN A 53 -18.39 -15.73 -4.60
CA GLN A 53 -18.36 -14.85 -3.41
C GLN A 53 -17.10 -15.12 -2.56
N ARG A 54 -16.73 -16.39 -2.38
CA ARG A 54 -15.52 -16.79 -1.66
C ARG A 54 -14.26 -16.27 -2.35
N THR A 55 -14.21 -16.34 -3.68
CA THR A 55 -13.10 -15.79 -4.48
C THR A 55 -12.99 -14.28 -4.37
N LEU A 56 -14.11 -13.55 -4.36
CA LEU A 56 -14.12 -12.10 -4.17
C LEU A 56 -13.68 -11.69 -2.76
N LEU A 57 -14.16 -12.41 -1.74
CA LEU A 57 -13.76 -12.18 -0.35
C LEU A 57 -12.26 -12.45 -0.15
N ARG A 58 -11.76 -13.58 -0.67
CA ARG A 58 -10.34 -13.93 -0.66
C ARG A 58 -9.49 -12.85 -1.32
N GLY A 59 -9.86 -12.42 -2.54
CA GLY A 59 -9.10 -11.43 -3.29
C GLY A 59 -9.11 -10.00 -2.70
N SER A 60 -9.98 -9.72 -1.74
CA SER A 60 -10.07 -8.42 -1.06
C SER A 60 -9.55 -8.44 0.38
N SER A 61 -9.52 -9.61 1.02
CA SER A 61 -9.29 -9.72 2.47
C SER A 61 -8.09 -10.60 2.84
N VAL A 62 -7.58 -11.43 1.92
CA VAL A 62 -6.52 -12.41 2.19
C VAL A 62 -5.36 -12.25 1.20
N GLY A 63 -4.15 -12.07 1.73
CA GLY A 63 -2.89 -12.15 0.98
C GLY A 63 -2.13 -13.42 1.33
N PHE A 64 -1.49 -14.04 0.33
CA PHE A 64 -0.67 -15.24 0.53
C PHE A 64 0.80 -14.97 0.19
N VAL A 65 1.67 -15.52 1.04
CA VAL A 65 3.10 -15.66 0.76
C VAL A 65 3.46 -17.12 0.98
N PHE A 66 4.04 -17.75 -0.03
CA PHE A 66 4.41 -19.17 -0.01
C PHE A 66 5.93 -19.31 -0.04
N GLN A 67 6.46 -20.43 0.47
CA GLN A 67 7.88 -20.74 0.38
C GLN A 67 8.36 -20.92 -1.07
N SER A 68 7.52 -21.49 -1.94
CA SER A 68 7.77 -21.59 -3.39
C SER A 68 7.04 -20.48 -4.14
N PHE A 69 7.72 -19.85 -5.10
CA PHE A 69 7.16 -18.80 -5.93
C PHE A 69 6.09 -19.36 -6.88
N HIS A 70 4.81 -19.17 -6.56
CA HIS A 70 3.68 -19.50 -7.44
C HIS A 70 3.45 -18.40 -8.50
N LEU A 71 4.51 -18.04 -9.23
CA LEU A 71 4.45 -17.06 -10.31
C LEU A 71 3.89 -17.71 -11.58
N LEU A 72 3.13 -16.95 -12.37
CA LEU A 72 2.67 -17.41 -13.69
C LEU A 72 3.90 -17.50 -14.63
N PRO A 73 4.26 -18.67 -15.18
CA PRO A 73 5.51 -18.87 -15.93
C PRO A 73 5.63 -18.01 -17.19
N SER A 74 4.49 -17.65 -17.80
CA SER A 74 4.41 -16.82 -19.01
C SER A 74 4.28 -15.31 -18.73
N ALA A 75 4.23 -14.90 -17.46
CA ALA A 75 4.21 -13.49 -17.07
C ALA A 75 5.63 -12.94 -17.00
N THR A 76 6.34 -12.95 -18.13
CA THR A 76 7.60 -12.21 -18.30
C THR A 76 7.29 -10.70 -18.26
N GLY A 77 7.14 -10.14 -17.06
CA GLY A 77 7.15 -8.69 -16.85
C GLY A 77 6.02 -8.09 -16.02
N ARG A 78 5.00 -8.85 -15.58
CA ARG A 78 3.98 -8.36 -14.64
C ARG A 78 3.75 -9.35 -13.52
N ALA A 79 4.31 -9.06 -12.34
CA ALA A 79 4.06 -9.84 -11.14
C ALA A 79 2.54 -9.95 -10.89
N PRO A 80 1.99 -11.12 -10.54
CA PRO A 80 0.55 -11.29 -10.26
C PRO A 80 0.01 -10.25 -9.26
N ALA A 81 0.83 -9.83 -8.31
CA ALA A 81 0.54 -8.74 -7.38
C ALA A 81 0.29 -7.39 -8.09
N ALA A 82 1.12 -7.04 -9.08
CA ALA A 82 0.95 -5.81 -9.87
C ALA A 82 -0.34 -5.84 -10.70
N GLY A 83 -0.69 -7.01 -11.26
CA GLY A 83 -1.97 -7.21 -11.95
C GLY A 83 -3.18 -7.03 -11.03
N GLY A 84 -3.13 -7.61 -9.83
CA GLY A 84 -4.16 -7.43 -8.80
C GLY A 84 -4.32 -5.97 -8.38
N ALA A 85 -3.20 -5.27 -8.13
CA ALA A 85 -3.21 -3.85 -7.79
C ALA A 85 -3.80 -2.97 -8.91
N ALA A 86 -3.43 -3.25 -10.17
CA ALA A 86 -3.97 -2.53 -11.32
C ALA A 86 -5.49 -2.73 -11.46
N LEU A 87 -5.98 -3.97 -11.29
CA LEU A 87 -7.41 -4.25 -11.33
C LEU A 87 -8.17 -3.56 -10.19
N ALA A 88 -7.61 -3.55 -8.97
CA ALA A 88 -8.20 -2.84 -7.85
C ALA A 88 -8.27 -1.32 -8.12
N ALA A 89 -7.20 -0.74 -8.68
CA ALA A 89 -7.17 0.67 -9.06
C ALA A 89 -8.23 1.00 -10.13
N LEU A 90 -8.39 0.16 -11.16
CA LEU A 90 -9.41 0.34 -12.19
C LEU A 90 -10.83 0.27 -11.63
N ARG A 91 -11.09 -0.65 -10.69
CA ARG A 91 -12.39 -0.74 -10.00
C ARG A 91 -12.69 0.51 -9.18
N LEU A 92 -11.69 1.06 -8.48
CA LEU A 92 -11.83 2.31 -7.75
C LEU A 92 -12.13 3.48 -8.69
N LEU A 93 -11.40 3.61 -9.80
CA LEU A 93 -11.64 4.64 -10.80
C LEU A 93 -13.02 4.54 -11.45
N GLY A 94 -13.54 3.33 -11.66
CA GLY A 94 -14.90 3.12 -12.15
C GLY A 94 -15.99 3.53 -11.17
N ARG A 95 -15.73 3.42 -9.85
CA ARG A 95 -16.69 3.82 -8.79
C ARG A 95 -16.58 5.30 -8.44
N GLU A 96 -15.38 5.84 -8.47
CA GLU A 96 -15.04 7.21 -8.05
C GLU A 96 -14.16 7.89 -9.10
N PRO A 97 -14.72 8.25 -10.29
CA PRO A 97 -13.94 8.81 -11.39
C PRO A 97 -13.26 10.14 -11.02
N GLU A 98 -13.92 10.95 -10.18
CA GLU A 98 -13.41 12.24 -9.69
C GLU A 98 -12.14 12.10 -8.82
N ARG A 99 -11.89 10.92 -8.25
CA ARG A 99 -10.76 10.71 -7.34
C ARG A 99 -9.41 10.97 -8.00
N ALA A 100 -9.31 10.68 -9.30
CA ALA A 100 -8.10 10.95 -10.08
C ALA A 100 -7.89 12.46 -10.31
N ALA A 101 -8.97 13.22 -10.58
CA ALA A 101 -8.91 14.67 -10.70
C ALA A 101 -8.53 15.30 -9.35
N ARG A 102 -9.17 14.84 -8.27
CA ARG A 102 -8.90 15.31 -6.91
C ARG A 102 -7.46 15.02 -6.48
N ALA A 103 -6.90 13.85 -6.76
CA ALA A 103 -5.50 13.53 -6.44
C ALA A 103 -4.51 14.47 -7.19
N ARG A 104 -4.81 14.84 -8.44
CA ARG A 104 -4.01 15.83 -9.18
C ARG A 104 -4.15 17.24 -8.61
N ALA A 105 -5.36 17.64 -8.21
CA ALA A 105 -5.59 18.93 -7.55
C ALA A 105 -4.79 19.04 -6.24
N VAL A 106 -4.82 17.99 -5.41
CA VAL A 106 -4.02 17.91 -4.18
C VAL A 106 -2.52 17.96 -4.49
N ALA A 107 -2.05 17.32 -5.58
CA ALA A 107 -0.65 17.43 -5.98
C ALA A 107 -0.26 18.86 -6.38
N ALA A 108 -1.12 19.56 -7.12
CA ALA A 108 -0.90 20.95 -7.51
C ALA A 108 -0.88 21.88 -6.28
N GLU A 109 -1.79 21.65 -5.33
CA GLU A 109 -1.84 22.39 -4.06
C GLU A 109 -0.60 22.16 -3.19
N LEU A 110 -0.20 20.90 -3.01
CA LEU A 110 1.06 20.54 -2.32
C LEU A 110 2.25 21.22 -2.99
N HIS A 111 2.34 21.19 -4.33
CA HIS A 111 3.42 21.86 -5.06
C HIS A 111 3.45 23.37 -4.77
N ALA A 112 2.31 24.05 -4.89
CA ALA A 112 2.22 25.48 -4.62
C ALA A 112 2.66 25.83 -3.19
N LEU A 113 2.18 25.09 -2.19
CA LEU A 113 2.52 25.34 -0.78
C LEU A 113 3.98 25.01 -0.44
N LEU A 114 4.53 23.92 -0.97
CA LEU A 114 5.95 23.57 -0.78
C LEU A 114 6.86 24.62 -1.41
N THR A 115 6.53 25.10 -2.62
CA THR A 115 7.26 26.18 -3.28
C THR A 115 7.14 27.50 -2.51
N ALA A 116 5.95 27.83 -2.01
CA ALA A 116 5.74 29.01 -1.17
C ALA A 116 6.52 28.92 0.16
N ALA A 117 6.74 27.72 0.69
CA ALA A 117 7.57 27.46 1.86
C ALA A 117 9.09 27.49 1.56
N GLY A 118 9.50 27.84 0.34
CA GLY A 118 10.92 27.97 -0.05
C GLY A 118 11.63 26.63 -0.30
N LEU A 119 10.88 25.57 -0.58
CA LEU A 119 11.41 24.27 -0.95
C LEU A 119 11.51 24.14 -2.48
N ASP A 120 12.55 23.45 -2.96
CA ASP A 120 12.74 23.17 -4.40
C ASP A 120 11.82 22.02 -4.85
N ALA A 121 10.52 22.33 -4.92
CA ALA A 121 9.47 21.41 -5.35
C ALA A 121 9.30 21.43 -6.87
N VAL A 122 9.29 20.24 -7.48
CA VAL A 122 9.10 20.05 -8.91
C VAL A 122 7.61 20.02 -9.25
N ARG A 123 7.23 20.71 -10.32
CA ARG A 123 5.85 20.72 -10.83
C ARG A 123 5.39 19.27 -11.10
N PRO A 124 4.24 18.85 -10.57
CA PRO A 124 3.77 17.48 -10.70
C PRO A 124 3.03 17.26 -12.05
N ASP A 125 3.44 16.24 -12.80
CA ASP A 125 2.69 15.74 -13.97
C ASP A 125 1.65 14.66 -13.61
N ALA A 126 1.67 14.20 -12.35
CA ALA A 126 0.84 13.14 -11.82
C ALA A 126 0.47 13.42 -10.35
N ALA A 127 -0.14 12.45 -9.66
CA ALA A 127 -0.45 12.54 -8.23
C ALA A 127 0.81 12.38 -7.32
N VAL A 128 1.96 12.87 -7.77
CA VAL A 128 3.24 12.74 -7.10
C VAL A 128 3.96 14.07 -7.18
N VAL A 129 4.38 14.59 -6.03
CA VAL A 129 5.18 15.81 -5.92
C VAL A 129 6.58 15.42 -5.45
N SER A 130 7.61 16.00 -6.05
CA SER A 130 9.00 15.76 -5.66
C SER A 130 9.61 17.03 -5.10
N VAL A 131 10.37 16.90 -4.01
CA VAL A 131 11.15 18.01 -3.43
C VAL A 131 12.61 17.61 -3.45
N ARG A 132 13.45 18.38 -4.13
CA ARG A 132 14.87 18.08 -4.28
C ARG A 132 15.57 18.21 -2.94
N ALA A 133 16.43 17.24 -2.65
CA ALA A 133 17.28 17.22 -1.47
C ALA A 133 18.71 17.61 -1.88
N PRO A 134 19.51 18.24 -1.00
CA PRO A 134 20.83 18.70 -1.39
C PRO A 134 21.83 17.55 -1.58
N SER A 135 21.65 16.42 -0.88
CA SER A 135 22.44 15.20 -1.05
C SER A 135 21.63 13.90 -0.85
N PRO A 136 22.12 12.73 -1.31
CA PRO A 136 21.50 11.43 -1.02
C PRO A 136 21.34 11.14 0.47
N GLU A 137 22.33 11.46 1.29
CA GLU A 137 22.35 11.23 2.73
C GLU A 137 21.31 12.10 3.43
N GLU A 138 21.22 13.37 3.03
CA GLU A 138 20.21 14.30 3.51
C GLU A 138 18.80 13.89 3.11
N ALA A 139 18.60 13.35 1.90
CA ALA A 139 17.29 12.86 1.48
C ALA A 139 16.79 11.72 2.40
N VAL A 140 17.69 10.84 2.82
CA VAL A 140 17.36 9.73 3.74
C VAL A 140 17.06 10.26 5.13
N ARG A 141 17.90 11.16 5.65
CA ARG A 141 17.70 11.78 6.96
C ARG A 141 16.38 12.55 7.02
N TRP A 142 16.13 13.42 6.03
CA TRP A 142 14.91 14.20 5.92
C TRP A 142 13.64 13.32 5.89
N ALA A 143 13.67 12.20 5.14
CA ALA A 143 12.56 11.26 5.13
C ALA A 143 12.36 10.54 6.48
N ALA A 144 13.45 10.27 7.21
CA ALA A 144 13.39 9.70 8.55
C ALA A 144 12.82 10.70 9.57
N ASP A 145 13.22 11.96 9.49
CA ASP A 145 12.74 13.03 10.38
C ASP A 145 11.25 13.32 10.14
N CYS A 146 10.83 13.37 8.88
CA CYS A 146 9.40 13.41 8.53
C CYS A 146 8.63 12.24 9.15
N ARG A 147 9.19 11.02 9.09
CA ARG A 147 8.55 9.82 9.65
C ARG A 147 8.45 9.90 11.17
N ALA A 148 9.49 10.40 11.84
CA ALA A 148 9.48 10.62 13.29
C ALA A 148 8.40 11.63 13.70
N ALA A 149 8.14 12.65 12.86
CA ALA A 149 7.04 13.60 13.02
C ALA A 149 5.66 13.05 12.56
N GLY A 150 5.57 11.77 12.21
CA GLY A 150 4.33 11.09 11.83
C GLY A 150 3.92 11.25 10.36
N LEU A 151 4.81 11.74 9.50
CA LEU A 151 4.59 11.88 8.06
C LEU A 151 5.44 10.88 7.27
N SER A 152 4.81 9.91 6.62
CA SER A 152 5.52 8.94 5.78
C SER A 152 5.72 9.49 4.36
N VAL A 153 6.97 9.76 3.98
CA VAL A 153 7.37 10.15 2.63
C VAL A 153 8.41 9.17 2.07
N GLY A 154 8.40 8.99 0.74
CA GLY A 154 9.45 8.25 0.06
C GLY A 154 10.70 9.12 -0.14
N CYS A 155 11.86 8.50 -0.30
CA CYS A 155 13.06 9.16 -0.81
C CYS A 155 13.61 8.38 -2.00
N PHE A 156 14.10 9.11 -3.00
CA PHE A 156 14.73 8.55 -4.19
C PHE A 156 16.13 9.18 -4.31
N ARG A 157 17.12 8.35 -4.62
CA ARG A 157 18.54 8.72 -4.65
C ARG A 157 19.25 8.02 -5.80
N PRO A 158 20.40 8.52 -6.28
CA PRO A 158 21.22 7.83 -7.27
C PRO A 158 21.61 6.42 -6.79
N PRO A 159 21.76 5.45 -7.73
CA PRO A 159 21.60 5.57 -9.18
C PRO A 159 20.15 5.46 -9.67
N SER A 160 19.17 5.32 -8.78
CA SER A 160 17.75 5.10 -9.13
C SER A 160 17.02 6.34 -9.65
N VAL A 161 17.66 7.51 -9.64
CA VAL A 161 17.17 8.76 -10.25
C VAL A 161 18.01 9.08 -11.49
N PRO A 162 17.41 9.11 -12.70
CA PRO A 162 18.18 9.29 -13.95
C PRO A 162 18.96 10.59 -14.06
N ASP A 163 18.51 11.65 -13.39
CA ASP A 163 19.15 12.98 -13.40
C ASP A 163 20.19 13.15 -12.28
N GLY A 164 20.44 12.12 -11.46
CA GLY A 164 21.40 12.17 -10.37
C GLY A 164 20.96 12.99 -9.14
N ILE A 165 19.75 13.56 -9.13
CA ILE A 165 19.31 14.46 -8.06
C ILE A 165 18.41 13.72 -7.06
N SER A 166 18.90 13.61 -5.82
CA SER A 166 18.14 13.05 -4.70
C SER A 166 16.90 13.90 -4.37
N ARG A 167 15.82 13.26 -3.93
CA ARG A 167 14.55 13.93 -3.64
C ARG A 167 13.69 13.18 -2.65
N LEU A 168 12.87 13.93 -1.91
CA LEU A 168 11.65 13.38 -1.32
C LEU A 168 10.58 13.18 -2.40
N ARG A 169 9.77 12.14 -2.24
CA ARG A 169 8.65 11.83 -3.13
C ARG A 169 7.37 11.71 -2.30
N LEU A 170 6.51 12.71 -2.44
CA LEU A 170 5.19 12.75 -1.83
C LEU A 170 4.17 12.14 -2.79
N THR A 171 3.27 11.32 -2.26
CA THR A 171 2.12 10.81 -3.02
C THR A 171 0.87 11.57 -2.60
N ALA A 172 0.29 12.35 -3.51
CA ALA A 172 -0.93 13.09 -3.28
C ALA A 172 -2.13 12.13 -3.32
N ARG A 173 -2.81 11.97 -2.19
CA ARG A 173 -4.05 11.19 -2.14
C ARG A 173 -5.24 12.12 -2.34
N GLY A 174 -6.23 11.68 -3.11
CA GLY A 174 -7.44 12.48 -3.36
C GLY A 174 -8.33 12.70 -2.12
N ASP A 175 -8.11 11.95 -1.04
CA ASP A 175 -8.89 12.03 0.20
C ASP A 175 -8.24 12.91 1.29
N LEU A 176 -7.16 13.64 0.96
CA LEU A 176 -6.53 14.58 1.91
C LEU A 176 -7.38 15.85 2.09
N SER A 177 -7.54 16.27 3.34
CA SER A 177 -8.12 17.58 3.70
C SER A 177 -7.07 18.69 3.65
N GLY A 178 -7.52 19.96 3.61
CA GLY A 178 -6.64 21.13 3.66
C GLY A 178 -5.70 21.10 4.85
N ASP A 179 -6.22 20.89 6.06
CA ASP A 179 -5.42 20.78 7.29
C ASP A 179 -4.33 19.70 7.22
N GLN A 180 -4.63 18.57 6.56
CA GLN A 180 -3.65 17.49 6.38
C GLN A 180 -2.54 17.89 5.39
N ILE A 181 -2.90 18.61 4.33
CA ILE A 181 -1.95 19.15 3.35
C ILE A 181 -1.04 20.17 4.02
N GLU A 182 -1.61 21.16 4.72
CA GLU A 182 -0.85 22.18 5.44
C GLU A 182 0.07 21.58 6.50
N ARG A 183 -0.44 20.61 7.28
CA ARG A 183 0.40 19.88 8.24
C ARG A 183 1.56 19.16 7.56
N ALA A 184 1.33 18.52 6.41
CA ALA A 184 2.38 17.82 5.69
C ALA A 184 3.47 18.78 5.20
N VAL A 185 3.07 19.93 4.64
CA VAL A 185 4.00 20.98 4.18
C VAL A 185 4.82 21.52 5.34
N ARG A 186 4.17 21.81 6.48
CA ARG A 186 4.85 22.27 7.69
C ARG A 186 5.88 21.26 8.19
N VAL A 187 5.49 20.00 8.35
CA VAL A 187 6.40 18.94 8.81
C VAL A 187 7.60 18.79 7.88
N ILE A 188 7.39 18.86 6.56
CA ILE A 188 8.49 18.77 5.58
C ILE A 188 9.42 19.98 5.70
N GLY A 189 8.87 21.18 5.86
CA GLY A 189 9.65 22.40 6.05
C GLY A 189 10.46 22.39 7.35
N GLU A 190 9.86 21.96 8.47
CA GLU A 190 10.52 21.86 9.77
C GLU A 190 11.59 20.77 9.83
N ALA A 191 11.38 19.66 9.13
CA ALA A 191 12.32 18.54 9.05
C ALA A 191 13.44 18.76 8.03
N ARG A 192 13.49 19.93 7.37
CA ARG A 192 14.48 20.23 6.34
C ARG A 192 15.90 20.18 6.93
N PRO A 193 16.83 19.43 6.31
CA PRO A 193 18.22 19.34 6.76
C PRO A 193 19.02 20.62 6.48
#